data_AF-A0A198F8H0-F1
#
_entry.id   AF-A0A198F8H0-F1
#
_cell.length_a   1.000
_cell.length_b   1.000
_cell.length_c   1.000
_cell.angle_alpha   90.00
_cell.angle_beta   90.00
_cell.angle_gamma   90.00
#
_symmetry.space_group_name_H-M   'P 1'
#
loop_
_entity.id
_entity.type
_entity.pdbx_description
1 polymer ?
#
loop_
_entity_poly.entity_id
_entity_poly.type
_entity_poly.pdbx_seq_one_letter_code
_entity_poly.pdbx_strand_id
1 'polypeptide(L)'
;MGLNIDIEHPAIKALLNTQSLRREARAIMIGERLAKAGIEGAWEGAKALAQGGQVTRGHFARFLVNAGHVASVNKVFKRYLAKGKTGYVPSQWCSISDAVTAIHEAGGVAVFAHPGRYGLSSKWLKRVTLYFKQQGGDAMEVAQCQQPPQEREQHAALAQSFELKASLGSDFHRPCSWIELGRNLWLPGGVEPVWTLWQD
;
A
#
# COMPACT_ATOMS: atom_id res chain seq x y z
N MET A 1 -3.16 3.84 6.05
CA MET A 1 -3.36 2.69 6.98
C MET A 1 -4.34 3.15 8.05
N GLY A 2 -5.23 2.28 8.51
CA GLY A 2 -6.08 2.54 9.68
C GLY A 2 -5.58 1.70 10.85
N LEU A 3 -5.43 2.32 12.02
CA LEU A 3 -5.06 1.66 13.28
C LEU A 3 -6.20 1.79 14.27
N ASN A 4 -6.39 0.79 15.15
CA ASN A 4 -7.44 0.77 16.17
C ASN A 4 -8.85 1.00 15.62
N ILE A 5 -9.15 0.44 14.44
CA ILE A 5 -10.47 0.52 13.82
C ILE A 5 -11.38 -0.59 14.33
N ASP A 6 -12.68 -0.30 14.46
CA ASP A 6 -13.72 -1.32 14.48
C ASP A 6 -13.83 -1.96 13.09
N ILE A 7 -13.33 -3.20 12.99
CA ILE A 7 -13.34 -3.97 11.74
C ILE A 7 -14.75 -4.39 11.32
N GLU A 8 -15.71 -4.38 12.25
CA GLU A 8 -17.09 -4.72 11.98
C GLU A 8 -17.91 -3.51 11.51
N HIS A 9 -17.38 -2.29 11.64
CA HIS A 9 -18.07 -1.05 11.30
C HIS A 9 -18.48 -1.01 9.80
N PRO A 10 -19.74 -0.66 9.48
CA PRO A 10 -20.25 -0.67 8.11
C PRO A 10 -19.43 0.19 7.14
N ALA A 11 -18.88 1.32 7.59
CA ALA A 11 -18.11 2.22 6.74
C ALA A 11 -16.84 1.57 6.16
N ILE A 12 -16.05 0.90 7.01
CA ILE A 12 -14.84 0.19 6.59
C ILE A 12 -15.20 -0.99 5.70
N LYS A 13 -16.22 -1.76 6.05
CA LYS A 13 -16.69 -2.88 5.20
C LYS A 13 -17.13 -2.41 3.82
N ALA A 14 -17.91 -1.33 3.75
CA ALA A 14 -18.37 -0.77 2.48
C ALA A 14 -17.21 -0.26 1.61
N LEU A 15 -16.26 0.46 2.22
CA LEU A 15 -15.07 0.93 1.52
C LEU A 15 -14.24 -0.25 1.00
N LEU A 16 -13.93 -1.23 1.85
CA LEU A 16 -13.14 -2.41 1.48
C LEU A 16 -13.82 -3.25 0.40
N ASN A 17 -15.14 -3.42 0.47
CA ASN A 17 -15.92 -4.11 -0.56
C ASN A 17 -15.83 -3.38 -1.91
N THR A 18 -16.03 -2.06 -1.92
CA THR A 18 -15.86 -1.23 -3.13
C THR A 18 -14.45 -1.38 -3.71
N GLN A 19 -13.44 -1.37 -2.85
CA GLN A 19 -12.04 -1.55 -3.27
C GLN A 19 -11.76 -2.97 -3.79
N SER A 20 -12.40 -4.00 -3.23
CA SER A 20 -12.35 -5.38 -3.71
C SER A 20 -12.93 -5.50 -5.13
N LEU A 21 -14.13 -4.96 -5.35
CA LEU A 21 -14.79 -4.96 -6.66
C LEU A 21 -13.94 -4.23 -7.72
N ARG A 22 -13.36 -3.08 -7.38
CA ARG A 22 -12.43 -2.34 -8.26
C ARG A 22 -11.19 -3.16 -8.61
N ARG A 23 -10.65 -3.92 -7.65
CA ARG A 23 -9.50 -4.81 -7.87
C ARG A 23 -9.85 -5.97 -8.79
N GLU A 24 -11.01 -6.59 -8.62
CA GLU A 24 -11.47 -7.68 -9.49
C GLU A 24 -11.72 -7.18 -10.92
N ALA A 25 -12.48 -6.10 -11.09
CA ALA A 25 -12.71 -5.50 -12.41
C ALA A 25 -11.39 -5.16 -13.11
N ARG A 26 -10.43 -4.60 -12.36
CA ARG A 26 -9.07 -4.35 -12.87
C ARG A 26 -8.33 -5.63 -13.24
N ALA A 27 -8.43 -6.68 -12.44
CA ALA A 27 -7.77 -7.95 -12.71
C ALA A 27 -8.31 -8.61 -13.99
N ILE A 28 -9.63 -8.56 -14.21
CA ILE A 28 -10.26 -9.02 -15.45
C ILE A 28 -9.68 -8.26 -16.66
N MET A 29 -9.63 -6.91 -16.58
CA MET A 29 -9.02 -6.09 -17.64
C MET A 29 -7.54 -6.41 -17.90
N ILE A 30 -6.77 -6.80 -16.88
CA ILE A 30 -5.39 -7.27 -17.06
C ILE A 30 -5.38 -8.56 -17.88
N GLY A 31 -6.23 -9.51 -17.53
CA GLY A 31 -6.41 -10.77 -18.26
C GLY A 31 -6.74 -10.53 -19.73
N GLU A 32 -7.72 -9.68 -20.02
CA GLU A 32 -8.10 -9.31 -21.39
C GLU A 32 -6.94 -8.68 -22.18
N ARG A 33 -6.16 -7.79 -21.56
CA ARG A 33 -5.00 -7.16 -22.21
C ARG A 33 -3.87 -8.15 -22.49
N LEU A 34 -3.70 -9.16 -21.64
CA LEU A 34 -2.74 -10.23 -21.85
C LEU A 34 -3.23 -11.20 -22.96
N ALA A 35 -4.52 -11.53 -22.98
CA ALA A 35 -5.12 -12.36 -24.02
C ALA A 35 -4.96 -11.73 -25.41
N LYS A 36 -5.21 -10.42 -25.53
CA LYS A 36 -4.94 -9.66 -26.77
C LYS A 36 -3.48 -9.69 -27.23
N ALA A 37 -2.55 -10.05 -26.35
CA ALA A 37 -1.13 -10.22 -26.65
C ALA A 37 -0.72 -11.69 -26.78
N GLY A 38 -1.69 -12.61 -26.95
CA GLY A 38 -1.45 -14.05 -27.12
C GLY A 38 -1.23 -14.82 -25.81
N ILE A 39 -1.56 -14.24 -24.66
CA ILE A 39 -1.44 -14.87 -23.34
C ILE A 39 -2.84 -15.08 -22.77
N GLU A 40 -3.47 -16.18 -23.16
CA GLU A 40 -4.83 -16.54 -22.75
C GLU A 40 -4.86 -17.11 -21.32
N GLY A 41 -6.05 -17.12 -20.69
CA GLY A 41 -6.27 -17.71 -19.37
C GLY A 41 -5.59 -17.00 -18.19
N ALA A 42 -5.05 -15.80 -18.41
CA ALA A 42 -4.26 -15.11 -17.39
C ALA A 42 -5.07 -14.68 -16.17
N TRP A 43 -6.36 -14.34 -16.33
CA TRP A 43 -7.23 -14.01 -15.22
C TRP A 43 -7.51 -15.23 -14.35
N GLU A 44 -7.93 -16.32 -14.95
CA GLU A 44 -8.27 -17.59 -14.30
C GLU A 44 -7.04 -18.14 -13.57
N GLY A 45 -5.89 -18.14 -14.23
CA GLY A 45 -4.62 -18.57 -13.64
C GLY A 45 -4.19 -17.70 -12.47
N ALA A 46 -4.35 -16.37 -12.57
CA ALA A 46 -4.07 -15.47 -11.44
C ALA A 46 -5.06 -15.65 -10.28
N LYS A 47 -6.36 -15.86 -10.57
CA LYS A 47 -7.41 -16.09 -9.57
C LYS A 47 -7.18 -17.39 -8.82
N ALA A 48 -6.83 -18.47 -9.52
CA ALA A 48 -6.49 -19.76 -8.90
C ALA A 48 -5.32 -19.64 -7.90
N LEU A 49 -4.29 -18.87 -8.27
CA LEU A 49 -3.13 -18.62 -7.40
C LEU A 49 -3.45 -17.72 -6.19
N ALA A 50 -4.58 -17.02 -6.19
CA ALA A 50 -4.98 -16.16 -5.09
C ALA A 50 -5.66 -16.91 -3.94
N GLN A 51 -6.07 -18.17 -4.15
CA GLN A 51 -6.59 -19.06 -3.11
C GLN A 51 -7.72 -18.42 -2.27
N GLY A 52 -8.67 -17.76 -2.95
CA GLY A 52 -9.78 -17.04 -2.30
C GLY A 52 -9.42 -15.65 -1.78
N GLY A 53 -8.14 -15.27 -1.78
CA GLY A 53 -7.67 -13.93 -1.46
C GLY A 53 -7.81 -12.92 -2.61
N GLN A 54 -7.43 -11.68 -2.33
CA GLN A 54 -7.46 -10.59 -3.31
C GLN A 54 -6.44 -10.80 -4.42
N VAL A 55 -6.90 -10.77 -5.67
CA VAL A 55 -6.01 -10.91 -6.84
C VAL A 55 -5.15 -9.66 -6.98
N THR A 56 -3.86 -9.87 -7.25
CA THR A 56 -2.84 -8.81 -7.39
C THR A 56 -1.97 -9.09 -8.60
N ARG A 57 -1.19 -8.09 -9.04
CA ARG A 57 -0.20 -8.30 -10.12
C ARG A 57 0.83 -9.38 -9.79
N GLY A 58 1.09 -9.66 -8.51
CA GLY A 58 1.97 -10.76 -8.11
C GLY A 58 1.38 -12.14 -8.44
N HIS A 59 0.06 -12.28 -8.48
CA HIS A 59 -0.61 -13.50 -8.93
C HIS A 59 -0.42 -13.69 -10.44
N PHE A 60 -0.68 -12.66 -11.25
CA PHE A 60 -0.41 -12.67 -12.68
C PHE A 60 1.07 -12.94 -12.99
N ALA A 61 1.99 -12.35 -12.23
CA ALA A 61 3.41 -12.60 -12.45
C ALA A 61 3.80 -14.06 -12.17
N ARG A 62 3.23 -14.69 -11.15
CA ARG A 62 3.42 -16.12 -10.89
C ARG A 62 2.80 -16.97 -11.99
N PHE A 63 1.59 -16.64 -12.45
CA PHE A 63 0.96 -17.32 -13.59
C PHE A 63 1.86 -17.27 -14.84
N LEU A 64 2.35 -16.09 -15.21
CA LEU A 64 3.23 -15.91 -16.38
C LEU A 64 4.55 -16.70 -16.29
N VAL A 65 5.05 -16.91 -15.07
CA VAL A 65 6.22 -17.75 -14.85
C VAL A 65 5.86 -19.23 -14.96
N ASN A 66 4.80 -19.66 -14.28
CA ASN A 66 4.33 -21.05 -14.28
C ASN A 66 3.92 -21.53 -15.69
N ALA A 67 3.33 -20.65 -16.49
CA ALA A 67 2.94 -20.91 -17.88
C ALA A 67 4.12 -20.80 -18.88
N GLY A 68 5.35 -20.56 -18.40
CA GLY A 68 6.56 -20.57 -19.24
C GLY A 68 6.80 -19.30 -20.07
N HIS A 69 5.97 -18.25 -19.95
CA HIS A 69 6.15 -17.01 -20.71
C HIS A 69 7.38 -16.20 -20.28
N VAL A 70 7.76 -16.28 -18.99
CA VAL A 70 8.90 -15.52 -18.44
C VAL A 70 9.63 -16.31 -17.35
N ALA A 71 10.96 -16.27 -17.34
CA ALA A 71 11.78 -17.07 -16.42
C ALA A 71 11.76 -16.66 -14.92
N SER A 72 11.24 -15.48 -14.55
CA SER A 72 11.13 -15.06 -13.14
C SER A 72 10.18 -13.88 -12.97
N VAL A 73 9.65 -13.72 -11.75
CA VAL A 73 8.76 -12.61 -11.38
C VAL A 73 9.39 -11.24 -11.63
N ASN A 74 10.69 -11.08 -11.33
CA ASN A 74 11.41 -9.82 -11.59
C ASN A 74 11.45 -9.47 -13.08
N LYS A 75 11.66 -10.48 -13.94
CA LYS A 75 11.64 -10.30 -15.40
C LYS A 75 10.23 -10.03 -15.93
N VAL A 76 9.18 -10.54 -15.26
CA VAL A 76 7.79 -10.21 -15.63
C VAL A 76 7.59 -8.71 -15.57
N PHE A 77 7.89 -8.04 -14.45
CA PHE A 77 7.63 -6.59 -14.32
C PHE A 77 8.48 -5.72 -15.26
N LYS A 78 9.60 -6.24 -15.81
CA LYS A 78 10.36 -5.54 -16.86
C LYS A 78 9.65 -5.58 -18.22
N ARG A 79 8.87 -6.63 -18.50
CA ARG A 79 8.25 -6.90 -19.82
C ARG A 79 6.73 -6.69 -19.85
N TYR A 80 6.05 -6.97 -18.75
CA TYR A 80 4.59 -7.00 -18.59
C TYR A 80 4.18 -6.31 -17.28
N LEU A 81 2.90 -5.95 -17.14
CA LEU A 81 2.25 -5.53 -15.89
C LEU A 81 2.77 -4.22 -15.22
N ALA A 82 3.87 -3.65 -15.71
CA ALA A 82 4.38 -2.33 -15.31
C ALA A 82 3.83 -1.22 -16.21
N LYS A 83 3.86 0.04 -15.74
CA LYS A 83 3.33 1.18 -16.48
C LYS A 83 3.94 1.24 -17.89
N GLY A 84 3.07 1.34 -18.90
CA GLY A 84 3.47 1.34 -20.32
C GLY A 84 3.83 -0.04 -20.89
N LYS A 85 3.63 -1.13 -20.14
CA LYS A 85 3.87 -2.51 -20.60
C LYS A 85 2.57 -3.27 -20.83
N THR A 86 2.64 -4.34 -21.60
CA THR A 86 1.51 -5.24 -21.89
C THR A 86 0.86 -5.76 -20.60
N GLY A 87 -0.47 -5.80 -20.58
CA GLY A 87 -1.22 -6.23 -19.39
C GLY A 87 -1.26 -5.19 -18.25
N TYR A 88 -0.64 -4.02 -18.37
CA TYR A 88 -0.80 -2.98 -17.35
C TYR A 88 -2.18 -2.33 -17.44
N VAL A 89 -2.85 -2.21 -16.31
CA VAL A 89 -4.07 -1.41 -16.13
C VAL A 89 -3.84 -0.50 -14.93
N PRO A 90 -4.12 0.80 -14.99
CA PRO A 90 -3.99 1.68 -13.82
C PRO A 90 -4.93 1.22 -12.69
N SER A 91 -4.49 1.34 -11.44
CA SER A 91 -5.35 1.06 -10.29
C SER A 91 -6.30 2.21 -10.05
N GLN A 92 -7.55 1.89 -9.74
CA GLN A 92 -8.53 2.84 -9.22
C GLN A 92 -8.63 2.62 -7.72
N TRP A 93 -8.09 3.57 -6.96
CA TRP A 93 -8.15 3.56 -5.50
C TRP A 93 -9.24 4.52 -5.01
N CYS A 94 -9.68 4.37 -3.77
CA CYS A 94 -10.47 5.41 -3.11
C CYS A 94 -9.64 6.70 -2.98
N SER A 95 -10.32 7.82 -2.78
CA SER A 95 -9.60 9.07 -2.49
C SER A 95 -8.97 9.00 -1.08
N ILE A 96 -8.03 9.92 -0.82
CA ILE A 96 -7.47 10.07 0.54
C ILE A 96 -8.57 10.46 1.52
N SER A 97 -9.49 11.35 1.10
CA SER A 97 -10.62 11.78 1.91
C SER A 97 -11.51 10.61 2.31
N ASP A 98 -11.96 9.80 1.34
CA ASP A 98 -12.82 8.63 1.60
C ASP A 98 -12.15 7.63 2.57
N ALA A 99 -10.83 7.45 2.42
CA ALA A 99 -10.08 6.55 3.29
C ALA A 99 -9.99 7.07 4.72
N VAL A 100 -9.70 8.36 4.91
CA VAL A 100 -9.64 8.99 6.23
C VAL A 100 -11.02 8.95 6.90
N THR A 101 -12.07 9.40 6.18
CA THR A 101 -13.45 9.38 6.68
C THR A 101 -13.85 7.98 7.15
N ALA A 102 -13.65 6.94 6.34
CA ALA A 102 -14.04 5.59 6.73
C ALA A 102 -13.26 5.05 7.96
N ILE A 103 -11.98 5.42 8.09
CA ILE A 103 -11.15 5.04 9.24
C ILE A 103 -11.69 5.71 10.51
N HIS A 104 -12.00 7.01 10.44
CA HIS A 104 -12.54 7.77 11.57
C HIS A 104 -13.95 7.34 11.94
N GLU A 105 -14.82 7.05 10.97
CA GLU A 105 -16.16 6.51 11.22
C GLU A 105 -16.10 5.17 11.96
N ALA A 106 -15.06 4.37 11.72
CA ALA A 106 -14.78 3.14 12.47
C ALA A 106 -14.01 3.37 13.79
N GLY A 107 -13.91 4.61 14.27
CA GLY A 107 -13.27 4.96 15.54
C GLY A 107 -11.73 4.85 15.54
N GLY A 108 -11.11 4.63 14.38
CA GLY A 108 -9.67 4.44 14.29
C GLY A 108 -8.89 5.68 13.92
N VAL A 109 -7.58 5.48 13.75
CA VAL A 109 -6.59 6.51 13.47
C VAL A 109 -6.03 6.32 12.06
N ALA A 110 -6.07 7.38 11.25
CA ALA A 110 -5.57 7.38 9.88
C ALA A 110 -4.06 7.70 9.83
N VAL A 111 -3.30 6.79 9.25
CA VAL A 111 -1.83 6.87 9.15
C VAL A 111 -1.36 6.90 7.70
N PHE A 112 -0.54 7.89 7.36
CA PHE A 112 0.15 7.99 6.07
C PHE A 112 1.34 7.02 6.03
N ALA A 113 1.15 5.88 5.36
CA ALA A 113 2.11 4.78 5.40
C ALA A 113 3.31 5.00 4.46
N HIS A 114 4.47 4.51 4.87
CA HIS A 114 5.70 4.31 4.11
C HIS A 114 6.03 5.36 3.03
N PRO A 115 6.12 6.66 3.38
CA PRO A 115 6.21 7.75 2.41
C PRO A 115 7.40 7.65 1.45
N GLY A 116 8.52 7.07 1.90
CA GLY A 116 9.71 6.83 1.07
C GLY A 116 9.46 5.94 -0.15
N ARG A 117 8.44 5.07 -0.11
CA ARG A 117 8.12 4.13 -1.21
C ARG A 117 7.38 4.78 -2.38
N TYR A 118 6.89 6.01 -2.25
CA TYR A 118 6.12 6.66 -3.31
C TYR A 118 6.98 7.15 -4.48
N GLY A 119 8.30 7.26 -4.32
CA GLY A 119 9.20 7.79 -5.35
C GLY A 119 8.89 9.26 -5.69
N LEU A 120 8.35 10.02 -4.73
CA LEU A 120 8.07 11.43 -4.86
C LEU A 120 9.30 12.27 -4.48
N SER A 121 9.48 13.41 -5.14
CA SER A 121 10.44 14.40 -4.66
C SER A 121 9.99 14.97 -3.33
N SER A 122 10.92 15.51 -2.52
CA SER A 122 10.61 16.09 -1.21
C SER A 122 9.51 17.16 -1.27
N LYS A 123 9.48 17.95 -2.35
CA LYS A 123 8.42 18.94 -2.61
C LYS A 123 7.04 18.29 -2.74
N TRP A 124 6.93 17.21 -3.53
CA TRP A 124 5.66 16.51 -3.72
C TRP A 124 5.25 15.71 -2.49
N LEU A 125 6.21 15.10 -1.79
CA LEU A 125 5.97 14.41 -0.53
C LEU A 125 5.40 15.37 0.52
N LYS A 126 5.98 16.56 0.66
CA LYS A 126 5.45 17.62 1.55
C LYS A 126 4.03 18.00 1.17
N ARG A 127 3.73 18.18 -0.12
CA ARG A 127 2.38 18.54 -0.60
C ARG A 127 1.33 17.47 -0.32
N VAL A 128 1.63 16.20 -0.59
CA VAL A 128 0.66 15.11 -0.34
C VAL A 128 0.46 14.88 1.16
N THR A 129 1.51 15.06 1.97
CA THR A 129 1.41 14.95 3.44
C THR A 129 0.55 16.09 4.01
N LEU A 130 0.76 17.32 3.53
CA LEU A 130 -0.11 18.44 3.89
C LEU A 130 -1.57 18.18 3.48
N TYR A 131 -1.79 17.70 2.25
CA TYR A 131 -3.14 17.37 1.80
C TYR A 131 -3.77 16.26 2.67
N PHE A 132 -3.02 15.22 3.02
CA PHE A 132 -3.47 14.18 3.94
C PHE A 132 -3.88 14.74 5.31
N LYS A 133 -3.06 15.63 5.91
CA LYS A 133 -3.42 16.33 7.15
C LYS A 133 -4.69 17.16 6.99
N GLN A 134 -4.83 17.89 5.87
CA GLN A 134 -6.04 18.69 5.57
C GLN A 134 -7.31 17.83 5.43
N GLN A 135 -7.18 16.55 5.07
CA GLN A 135 -8.30 15.61 5.04
C GLN A 135 -8.59 14.98 6.42
N GLY A 136 -7.90 15.38 7.48
CA GLY A 136 -8.08 14.84 8.83
C GLY A 136 -7.07 13.76 9.21
N GLY A 137 -6.03 13.51 8.40
CA GLY A 137 -5.01 12.52 8.74
C GLY A 137 -4.33 12.79 10.11
N ASP A 138 -4.13 11.73 10.89
CA ASP A 138 -3.69 11.84 12.29
C ASP A 138 -2.19 11.61 12.46
N ALA A 139 -1.62 10.70 11.67
CA ALA A 139 -0.25 10.25 11.82
C ALA A 139 0.44 9.95 10.48
N MET A 140 1.75 9.83 10.50
CA MET A 140 2.54 9.30 9.39
C MET A 140 3.58 8.30 9.86
N GLU A 141 3.91 7.33 9.03
CA GLU A 141 5.05 6.45 9.30
C GLU A 141 6.36 7.23 9.19
N VAL A 142 7.10 7.25 10.29
CA VAL A 142 8.42 7.86 10.40
C VAL A 142 9.52 6.82 10.28
N ALA A 143 9.29 5.59 10.78
CA ALA A 143 10.31 4.56 10.88
C ALA A 143 9.94 3.23 10.18
N GLN A 144 10.92 2.67 9.46
CA GLN A 144 10.87 1.33 8.84
C GLN A 144 12.19 0.56 9.08
N CYS A 145 12.16 -0.79 8.94
CA CYS A 145 13.27 -1.68 9.30
C CYS A 145 14.61 -1.37 8.60
N GLN A 146 14.55 -0.96 7.33
CA GLN A 146 15.74 -0.59 6.53
C GLN A 146 15.52 0.76 5.86
N GLN A 147 15.45 1.77 6.72
CA GLN A 147 15.36 3.16 6.34
C GLN A 147 16.68 3.86 6.65
N PRO A 148 17.27 4.62 5.70
CA PRO A 148 18.42 5.47 5.98
C PRO A 148 18.14 6.43 7.15
N PRO A 149 19.09 6.66 8.07
CA PRO A 149 18.88 7.58 9.20
C PRO A 149 18.39 8.97 8.77
N GLN A 150 18.93 9.50 7.67
CA GLN A 150 18.53 10.81 7.13
C GLN A 150 17.06 10.83 6.68
N GLU A 151 16.56 9.75 6.07
CA GLU A 151 15.16 9.66 5.65
C GLU A 151 14.23 9.63 6.86
N ARG A 152 14.63 8.95 7.94
CA ARG A 152 13.90 8.94 9.21
C ARG A 152 13.77 10.32 9.82
N GLU A 153 14.87 11.07 9.90
CA GLU A 153 14.88 12.46 10.38
C GLU A 153 14.01 13.37 9.51
N GLN A 154 14.06 13.21 8.18
CA GLN A 154 13.21 13.96 7.26
C GLN A 154 11.72 13.68 7.48
N HIS A 155 11.34 12.42 7.68
CA HIS A 155 9.95 12.05 7.98
C HIS A 155 9.51 12.55 9.36
N ALA A 156 10.39 12.53 10.36
CA ALA A 156 10.12 13.08 11.68
C ALA A 156 9.87 14.60 11.63
N ALA A 157 10.75 15.34 10.95
CA ALA A 157 10.59 16.77 10.74
C ALA A 157 9.29 17.11 9.99
N LEU A 158 8.89 16.26 9.03
CA LEU A 158 7.64 16.43 8.29
C LEU A 158 6.41 16.18 9.17
N ALA A 159 6.47 15.15 10.02
CA ALA A 159 5.42 14.83 10.98
C ALA A 159 5.22 16.01 11.95
N GLN A 160 6.31 16.53 12.52
CA GLN A 160 6.29 17.71 13.39
C GLN A 160 5.72 18.95 12.68
N SER A 161 6.19 19.22 11.47
CA SER A 161 5.77 20.41 10.69
C SER A 161 4.27 20.45 10.39
N PHE A 162 3.61 19.29 10.40
CA PHE A 162 2.18 19.17 10.10
C PHE A 162 1.37 18.61 11.27
N GLU A 163 1.95 18.58 12.47
CA GLU A 163 1.29 18.12 13.69
C GLU A 163 0.66 16.73 13.50
N LEU A 164 1.42 15.82 12.88
CA LEU A 164 1.09 14.42 12.71
C LEU A 164 1.85 13.61 13.77
N LYS A 165 1.17 12.63 14.38
CA LYS A 165 1.83 11.63 15.22
C LYS A 165 2.74 10.73 14.38
N ALA A 166 3.69 10.07 15.03
CA ALA A 166 4.64 9.19 14.39
C ALA A 166 4.25 7.72 14.56
N SER A 167 4.17 7.02 13.44
CA SER A 167 4.00 5.57 13.38
C SER A 167 5.29 4.88 12.89
N LEU A 168 5.36 3.57 13.08
CA LEU A 168 6.45 2.72 12.60
C LEU A 168 5.88 1.38 12.15
N GLY A 169 6.53 0.75 11.18
CA GLY A 169 6.08 -0.52 10.64
C GLY A 169 7.17 -1.24 9.85
N SER A 170 7.21 -2.57 9.95
CA SER A 170 8.18 -3.37 9.18
C SER A 170 7.81 -3.47 7.69
N ASP A 171 6.52 -3.39 7.38
CA ASP A 171 5.97 -3.70 6.06
C ASP A 171 6.38 -5.13 5.59
N PHE A 172 6.44 -6.07 6.55
CA PHE A 172 6.81 -7.46 6.34
C PHE A 172 5.76 -8.22 5.52
N HIS A 173 6.20 -8.91 4.46
CA HIS A 173 5.34 -9.69 3.58
C HIS A 173 5.75 -11.17 3.45
N ARG A 174 7.02 -11.48 3.71
CA ARG A 174 7.62 -12.83 3.70
C ARG A 174 9.03 -12.74 4.29
N PRO A 175 9.59 -13.86 4.79
CA PRO A 175 11.00 -13.91 5.17
C PRO A 175 11.88 -13.46 4.00
N CYS A 176 12.71 -12.44 4.24
CA CYS A 176 13.72 -11.97 3.31
C CYS A 176 14.85 -11.30 4.09
N SER A 177 16.03 -11.18 3.49
CA SER A 177 17.23 -10.64 4.15
C SER A 177 17.15 -9.14 4.51
N TRP A 178 16.12 -8.43 4.05
CA TRP A 178 16.03 -6.97 4.14
C TRP A 178 14.88 -6.45 5.00
N ILE A 179 13.88 -7.30 5.29
CA ILE A 179 12.70 -6.92 6.08
C ILE A 179 12.44 -8.03 7.09
N GLU A 180 12.54 -7.69 8.36
CA GLU A 180 12.27 -8.58 9.49
C GLU A 180 11.14 -8.00 10.33
N LEU A 181 10.28 -8.88 10.85
CA LEU A 181 9.18 -8.46 11.71
C LEU A 181 9.74 -7.93 13.04
N GLY A 182 9.45 -6.66 13.35
CA GLY A 182 9.75 -6.05 14.65
C GLY A 182 11.20 -5.59 14.88
N ARG A 183 12.14 -5.84 13.96
CA ARG A 183 13.56 -5.45 14.16
C ARG A 183 13.88 -4.06 13.60
N ASN A 184 14.78 -3.35 14.26
CA ASN A 184 15.27 -2.01 13.86
C ASN A 184 14.17 -0.97 13.65
N LEU A 185 13.10 -1.05 14.44
CA LEU A 185 12.01 -0.09 14.44
C LEU A 185 12.08 0.77 15.70
N TRP A 186 12.42 2.04 15.53
CA TRP A 186 12.43 3.03 16.61
C TRP A 186 12.06 4.41 16.06
N LEU A 187 11.40 5.22 16.89
CA LEU A 187 11.08 6.62 16.57
C LEU A 187 12.19 7.55 17.06
N PRO A 188 12.60 8.54 16.26
CA PRO A 188 13.54 9.56 16.72
C PRO A 188 12.96 10.42 17.83
N GLY A 189 13.81 11.17 18.53
CA GLY A 189 13.34 12.11 19.56
C GLY A 189 12.47 13.23 18.99
N GLY A 190 11.57 13.77 19.81
CA GLY A 190 10.75 14.94 19.47
C GLY A 190 9.49 14.65 18.65
N VAL A 191 9.21 13.40 18.29
CA VAL A 191 7.92 13.00 17.72
C VAL A 191 7.04 12.32 18.76
N GLU A 192 5.74 12.51 18.64
CA GLU A 192 4.76 11.87 19.52
C GLU A 192 4.25 10.57 18.88
N PRO A 193 4.37 9.42 19.54
CA PRO A 193 3.95 8.16 18.95
C PRO A 193 2.44 8.04 18.70
N VAL A 194 2.04 7.37 17.63
CA VAL A 194 0.62 7.23 17.25
C VAL A 194 -0.21 6.44 18.26
N TRP A 195 0.40 5.51 19.00
CA TRP A 195 -0.29 4.69 20.00
C TRP A 195 -0.72 5.49 21.25
N THR A 196 -0.28 6.74 21.41
CA THR A 196 -0.79 7.62 22.48
C THR A 196 -2.18 8.17 22.17
N LEU A 197 -2.73 7.91 20.97
CA LEU A 197 -4.09 8.31 20.60
C LEU A 197 -5.16 7.30 21.02
N TRP A 198 -4.76 6.12 21.48
CA TRP A 198 -5.69 5.09 21.89
C TRP A 198 -6.12 5.38 23.33
N GLN A 199 -7.43 5.37 23.57
CA GLN A 199 -7.99 5.30 24.92
C GLN A 199 -8.14 3.82 25.29
N ASP A 200 -7.93 3.50 26.58
CA ASP A 200 -8.15 2.16 27.13
C ASP A 200 -9.60 1.70 27.00
#